data_AF-A0A929V894-F1
#
_entry.id   AF-A0A929V894-F1
#
_cell.length_a   1.000
_cell.length_b   1.000
_cell.length_c   1.000
_cell.angle_alpha   90.00
_cell.angle_beta   90.00
_cell.angle_gamma   90.00
#
_symmetry.space_group_name_H-M   'P 1'
#
loop_
_entity.id
_entity.type
_entity.pdbx_description
1 polymer ?
#
loop_
_entity_poly.entity_id
_entity_poly.type
_entity_poly.pdbx_seq_one_letter_code
_entity_poly.pdbx_strand_id
1 'polypeptide(L)'
;MLKPVKFLKRVQGFCQHAFNLLPIFSFGGISLILGAFAIVPNFMNFAYAEENTTSPKQKDITLSMSVNLSLHKFDDVYLTSLGTSQEPDKNTVSIIPKVQTNNPAGYKIFFSDADEDTNMRSIESTVTDSIRSATPADFKNGEPKNTADNYWYCGIINSAPEGFTHIQKTNSNNNELSIPTKSSPKMIEEVKYVRPNESRSKGVHCGVSINKQLAPSTYTDSVIFSSVANTNNLINAKITNSEQFFRKARDVGGGFSKFKYTKPWNNYSEHILNDGRIVSQLKSDYEVFMGQPSPSCPAQMEMYDAAESEEMEPILMWRSGCERSLNWWTPSGTLTFGEDCSSFFASGRSPRFDGIDLSNVDISNCKNMESMFERNDDGFKVINFGDNKFSPELKNTKKMFKNNPDLTKIIVSPGTDLSYVPESNEMFLGDIKLEGYKTWKLSYGKIGCTSTLYEESYGVDARRAVTGWGYLHDGSDPNICEEQQL
;
A
#
# COMPACT_ATOMS: atom_id res chain seq x y z
N MET A 1 -58.73 40.07 -20.39
CA MET A 1 -57.60 40.96 -20.01
C MET A 1 -56.31 40.31 -20.52
N LEU A 2 -55.81 40.75 -21.68
CA LEU A 2 -54.72 41.75 -21.78
C LEU A 2 -53.46 41.23 -21.09
N LYS A 3 -52.73 40.31 -21.71
CA LYS A 3 -51.72 40.44 -22.77
C LYS A 3 -50.31 40.84 -22.29
N PRO A 4 -49.30 40.21 -22.92
CA PRO A 4 -47.92 40.06 -22.47
C PRO A 4 -46.95 40.93 -23.28
N VAL A 5 -45.68 40.97 -22.91
CA VAL A 5 -44.56 41.41 -23.78
C VAL A 5 -43.27 40.81 -23.21
N LYS A 6 -42.25 40.34 -23.93
CA LYS A 6 -41.97 39.76 -25.27
C LYS A 6 -40.42 39.53 -25.24
N PHE A 7 -39.85 38.38 -25.65
CA PHE A 7 -39.64 37.89 -27.04
C PHE A 7 -38.40 38.55 -27.68
N LEU A 8 -37.38 37.80 -28.17
CA LEU A 8 -37.13 37.39 -29.58
C LEU A 8 -35.60 37.20 -29.74
N LYS A 9 -34.99 36.37 -30.59
CA LYS A 9 -35.36 35.29 -31.56
C LYS A 9 -34.02 34.81 -32.17
N ARG A 10 -33.87 33.54 -32.55
CA ARG A 10 -33.78 33.01 -33.94
C ARG A 10 -33.37 31.53 -33.86
N VAL A 11 -33.68 30.60 -34.76
CA VAL A 11 -34.80 30.25 -35.68
C VAL A 11 -34.26 29.05 -36.49
N GLN A 12 -35.06 27.96 -36.57
CA GLN A 12 -35.19 26.90 -37.61
C GLN A 12 -33.92 26.25 -38.25
N GLY A 13 -33.85 24.95 -38.56
CA GLY A 13 -34.83 23.85 -38.58
C GLY A 13 -34.41 22.75 -39.59
N PHE A 14 -34.98 21.53 -39.45
CA PHE A 14 -35.06 20.39 -40.42
C PHE A 14 -33.75 19.64 -40.77
N CYS A 15 -33.62 18.31 -40.93
CA CYS A 15 -34.47 17.11 -41.16
C CYS A 15 -33.62 15.87 -40.74
N GLN A 16 -34.03 14.89 -39.93
CA GLN A 16 -34.84 13.67 -40.14
C GLN A 16 -34.51 12.75 -41.35
N HIS A 17 -34.43 11.43 -41.03
CA HIS A 17 -34.34 10.18 -41.86
C HIS A 17 -32.92 9.65 -42.17
N ALA A 18 -32.59 8.34 -42.12
CA ALA A 18 -33.25 7.10 -41.70
C ALA A 18 -32.23 5.92 -41.75
N PHE A 19 -32.64 4.75 -41.25
CA PHE A 19 -32.09 3.38 -41.38
C PHE A 19 -31.03 2.94 -40.35
N ASN A 20 -31.35 2.05 -39.41
CA ASN A 20 -31.66 0.60 -39.48
C ASN A 20 -30.44 -0.33 -39.67
N LEU A 21 -30.38 -1.31 -38.75
CA LEU A 21 -29.85 -2.68 -38.87
C LEU A 21 -28.31 -2.89 -38.88
N LEU A 22 -27.89 -3.66 -37.87
CA LEU A 22 -26.60 -4.34 -37.65
C LEU A 22 -26.10 -5.12 -38.89
N PRO A 23 -24.78 -5.39 -39.04
CA PRO A 23 -24.24 -6.62 -38.46
C PRO A 23 -22.84 -6.51 -37.85
N ILE A 24 -22.63 -7.36 -36.85
CA ILE A 24 -21.33 -7.78 -36.31
C ILE A 24 -20.55 -8.48 -37.44
N PHE A 25 -19.36 -7.98 -37.75
CA PHE A 25 -18.27 -8.79 -38.29
C PHE A 25 -16.95 -8.41 -37.62
N SER A 26 -16.43 -9.38 -36.88
CA SER A 26 -15.04 -9.53 -36.45
C SER A 26 -14.09 -9.43 -37.64
N PHE A 27 -12.98 -8.69 -37.51
CA PHE A 27 -11.62 -9.16 -37.82
C PHE A 27 -10.58 -8.14 -37.31
N GLY A 28 -9.43 -8.66 -36.89
CA GLY A 28 -8.40 -8.04 -36.06
C GLY A 28 -7.82 -6.69 -36.50
N GLY A 29 -7.39 -5.93 -35.50
CA GLY A 29 -6.57 -4.72 -35.67
C GLY A 29 -6.47 -3.95 -34.36
N ILE A 30 -5.35 -4.12 -33.65
CA ILE A 30 -4.98 -3.30 -32.49
C ILE A 30 -4.92 -1.84 -32.98
N SER A 31 -5.92 -1.03 -32.60
CA SER A 31 -5.90 0.42 -32.82
C SER A 31 -5.72 1.10 -31.47
N LEU A 32 -4.47 1.48 -31.22
CA LEU A 32 -4.08 2.46 -30.21
C LEU A 32 -4.66 3.81 -30.65
N ILE A 33 -5.78 4.24 -30.04
CA ILE A 33 -6.33 5.58 -30.27
C ILE A 33 -5.50 6.56 -29.45
N LEU A 34 -4.43 7.08 -30.06
CA LEU A 34 -3.76 8.30 -29.61
C LEU A 34 -4.65 9.49 -29.97
N GLY A 35 -5.37 10.02 -28.98
CA GLY A 35 -6.09 11.28 -29.10
C GLY A 35 -5.11 12.44 -29.19
N ALA A 36 -4.83 12.92 -30.41
CA ALA A 36 -4.17 14.19 -30.64
C ALA A 36 -5.19 15.33 -30.50
N PHE A 37 -5.01 16.18 -29.49
CA PHE A 37 -5.50 17.55 -29.51
C PHE A 37 -4.42 18.48 -28.98
N ALA A 38 -3.74 19.15 -29.91
CA ALA A 38 -3.07 20.41 -29.62
C ALA A 38 -4.14 21.50 -29.57
N ILE A 39 -4.29 22.14 -28.41
CA ILE A 39 -4.51 23.57 -28.15
C ILE A 39 -4.63 23.71 -26.62
N VAL A 40 -3.64 24.34 -26.00
CA VAL A 40 -3.61 24.79 -24.60
C VAL A 40 -4.55 26.03 -24.46
N PRO A 41 -5.19 26.34 -23.31
CA PRO A 41 -4.88 25.94 -21.93
C PRO A 41 -6.01 25.28 -21.14
N ASN A 42 -5.60 24.59 -20.07
CA ASN A 42 -6.40 24.06 -18.98
C ASN A 42 -7.47 23.05 -19.39
N PHE A 43 -7.13 21.76 -19.38
CA PHE A 43 -7.84 20.72 -18.62
C PHE A 43 -6.94 19.47 -18.64
N MET A 44 -6.71 18.90 -17.44
CA MET A 44 -6.04 17.61 -17.26
C MET A 44 -6.87 16.54 -17.96
N ASN A 45 -6.35 15.93 -19.03
CA ASN A 45 -6.97 14.74 -19.63
C ASN A 45 -6.31 13.49 -19.04
N PHE A 46 -7.01 12.83 -18.11
CA PHE A 46 -6.67 11.49 -17.64
C PHE A 46 -7.11 10.48 -18.71
N ALA A 47 -6.16 9.84 -19.38
CA ALA A 47 -6.44 8.65 -20.18
C ALA A 47 -6.48 7.44 -19.25
N TYR A 48 -7.68 6.91 -19.01
CA TYR A 48 -7.86 5.64 -18.30
C TYR A 48 -7.84 4.51 -19.34
N ALA A 49 -6.82 3.66 -19.29
CA ALA A 49 -6.78 2.44 -20.07
C ALA A 49 -7.15 1.27 -19.15
N GLU A 50 -8.39 0.78 -19.29
CA GLU A 50 -8.83 -0.49 -18.72
C GLU A 50 -8.63 -1.58 -19.78
N GLU A 51 -7.79 -2.58 -19.48
CA GLU A 51 -7.70 -3.80 -20.28
C GLU A 51 -8.45 -4.91 -19.55
N ASN A 52 -9.43 -5.50 -20.25
CA ASN A 52 -10.33 -6.52 -19.74
C ASN A 52 -9.58 -7.78 -19.26
N THR A 53 -9.83 -8.22 -18.02
CA THR A 53 -10.27 -9.59 -17.73
C THR A 53 -10.90 -9.67 -16.33
N THR A 54 -11.99 -10.42 -16.25
CA THR A 54 -12.88 -10.65 -15.11
C THR A 54 -12.17 -11.20 -13.86
N SER A 55 -12.22 -10.47 -12.74
CA SER A 55 -12.09 -10.99 -11.36
C SER A 55 -12.75 -10.03 -10.34
N PRO A 56 -13.13 -10.48 -9.13
CA PRO A 56 -14.31 -10.01 -8.43
C PRO A 56 -14.15 -8.61 -7.81
N LYS A 57 -15.13 -7.73 -8.08
CA LYS A 57 -15.33 -6.40 -7.47
C LYS A 57 -14.03 -5.67 -7.09
N GLN A 58 -13.32 -5.24 -8.13
CA GLN A 58 -12.33 -4.16 -8.06
C GLN A 58 -12.98 -2.99 -7.29
N LYS A 59 -12.65 -2.83 -6.00
CA LYS A 59 -12.94 -1.60 -5.27
C LYS A 59 -12.43 -0.44 -6.11
N ASP A 60 -13.20 0.63 -6.27
CA ASP A 60 -12.86 1.79 -7.11
C ASP A 60 -11.39 2.20 -6.92
N ILE A 61 -10.50 1.74 -7.80
CA ILE A 61 -9.08 2.03 -7.71
C ILE A 61 -8.91 3.48 -8.15
N THR A 62 -8.48 4.33 -7.24
CA THR A 62 -8.12 5.71 -7.52
C THR A 62 -6.62 5.81 -7.75
N LEU A 63 -6.23 6.53 -8.80
CA LEU A 63 -4.86 6.94 -9.04
C LEU A 63 -4.88 8.42 -9.40
N SER A 64 -4.10 9.21 -8.69
CA SER A 64 -3.92 10.62 -8.99
C SER A 64 -2.45 11.00 -8.92
N MET A 65 -2.06 11.95 -9.76
CA MET A 65 -0.71 12.47 -9.82
C MET A 65 -0.75 13.99 -9.98
N SER A 66 0.21 14.68 -9.37
CA SER A 66 0.39 16.12 -9.51
C SER A 66 1.88 16.47 -9.50
N VAL A 67 2.22 17.62 -10.07
CA VAL A 67 3.58 18.20 -9.99
C VAL A 67 3.43 19.60 -9.42
N ASN A 68 4.33 19.97 -8.51
CA ASN A 68 4.20 21.18 -7.68
C ASN A 68 4.30 22.48 -8.51
N LEU A 69 5.10 22.46 -9.57
CA LEU A 69 5.34 23.58 -10.48
C LEU A 69 5.26 23.10 -11.92
N SER A 70 4.61 23.89 -12.78
CA SER A 70 4.55 23.62 -14.23
C SER A 70 5.75 24.18 -14.99
N LEU A 71 6.50 25.10 -14.38
CA LEU A 71 7.69 25.71 -14.96
C LEU A 71 8.84 25.58 -13.97
N HIS A 72 9.95 25.03 -14.46
CA HIS A 72 11.21 25.00 -13.73
C HIS A 72 12.27 25.70 -14.57
N LYS A 73 13.13 26.49 -13.91
CA LYS A 73 14.18 27.27 -14.56
C LYS A 73 15.53 26.84 -13.97
N PHE A 74 16.52 26.63 -14.84
CA PHE A 74 17.91 26.60 -14.43
C PHE A 74 18.36 28.01 -14.06
N ASP A 75 19.31 28.15 -13.13
CA ASP A 75 19.91 29.45 -12.87
C ASP A 75 20.66 29.95 -14.12
N ASP A 76 20.89 31.26 -14.20
CA ASP A 76 21.55 31.85 -15.36
C ASP A 76 22.99 31.31 -15.49
N VAL A 77 23.27 30.62 -16.59
CA VAL A 77 24.56 29.97 -16.83
C VAL A 77 25.49 30.91 -17.61
N TYR A 78 26.65 31.22 -17.05
CA TYR A 78 27.69 32.01 -17.71
C TYR A 78 28.93 31.16 -17.98
N LEU A 79 29.45 31.22 -19.21
CA LEU A 79 30.75 30.65 -19.56
C LEU A 79 31.85 31.58 -19.05
N THR A 80 32.77 31.05 -18.23
CA THR A 80 33.98 31.79 -17.86
C THR A 80 35.00 31.79 -19.01
N SER A 81 35.99 32.68 -18.98
CA SER A 81 37.03 32.78 -20.01
C SER A 81 37.87 31.51 -20.22
N LEU A 82 37.76 30.54 -19.32
CA LEU A 82 38.39 29.21 -19.39
C LEU A 82 37.49 28.14 -20.01
N GLY A 83 36.28 28.49 -20.47
CA GLY A 83 35.32 27.54 -21.05
C GLY A 83 34.67 26.59 -20.04
N THR A 84 34.77 26.88 -18.74
CA THR A 84 34.11 26.12 -17.67
C THR A 84 32.93 26.90 -17.10
N SER A 85 31.81 26.20 -16.88
CA SER A 85 30.65 26.73 -16.14
C SER A 85 31.00 26.93 -14.66
N GLN A 86 30.42 27.95 -14.03
CA GLN A 86 30.46 28.09 -12.57
C GLN A 86 29.67 26.97 -11.87
N GLU A 87 29.94 26.80 -10.57
CA GLU A 87 29.42 25.80 -9.61
C GLU A 87 28.37 24.80 -10.16
N PRO A 88 28.68 23.49 -10.21
CA PRO A 88 27.79 22.47 -10.79
C PRO A 88 26.39 22.42 -10.15
N ASP A 89 26.26 22.83 -8.89
CA ASP A 89 25.00 22.84 -8.15
C ASP A 89 23.97 23.84 -8.70
N LYS A 90 24.40 24.90 -9.41
CA LYS A 90 23.51 25.96 -9.95
C LYS A 90 22.87 25.61 -11.29
N ASN A 91 23.34 24.56 -11.96
CA ASN A 91 22.86 24.16 -13.28
C ASN A 91 21.87 23.00 -13.21
N THR A 92 21.14 22.86 -12.11
CA THR A 92 20.28 21.69 -11.87
C THR A 92 18.88 22.06 -11.39
N VAL A 93 17.92 21.17 -11.69
CA VAL A 93 16.50 21.30 -11.34
C VAL A 93 15.99 19.92 -10.92
N SER A 94 15.19 19.87 -9.85
CA SER A 94 14.52 18.64 -9.43
C SER A 94 13.01 18.74 -9.61
N ILE A 95 12.41 17.72 -10.22
CA ILE A 95 10.96 17.62 -10.43
C ILE A 95 10.47 16.34 -9.77
N ILE A 96 9.62 16.46 -8.75
CA ILE A 96 9.12 15.34 -7.97
C ILE A 96 7.59 15.31 -8.08
N PRO A 97 7.01 14.33 -8.79
CA PRO A 97 5.56 14.16 -8.83
C PRO A 97 5.06 13.66 -7.48
N LYS A 98 3.86 14.08 -7.08
CA LYS A 98 3.13 13.50 -5.95
C LYS A 98 2.08 12.55 -6.50
N VAL A 99 2.17 11.28 -6.13
CA VAL A 99 1.21 10.24 -6.52
C VAL A 99 0.41 9.78 -5.31
N GLN A 100 -0.90 9.62 -5.47
CA GLN A 100 -1.78 9.04 -4.47
C GLN A 100 -2.61 7.93 -5.11
N THR A 101 -2.62 6.76 -4.47
CA THR A 101 -3.45 5.63 -4.88
C THR A 101 -3.93 4.83 -3.69
N ASN A 102 -5.09 4.18 -3.85
CA ASN A 102 -5.58 3.16 -2.93
C ASN A 102 -5.30 1.73 -3.44
N ASN A 103 -4.56 1.57 -4.55
CA ASN A 103 -4.21 0.27 -5.10
C ASN A 103 -3.16 -0.42 -4.21
N PRO A 104 -3.46 -1.55 -3.55
CA PRO A 104 -2.50 -2.26 -2.71
C PRO A 104 -1.31 -2.82 -3.51
N ALA A 105 -1.49 -3.11 -4.80
CA ALA A 105 -0.40 -3.56 -5.68
C ALA A 105 0.61 -2.45 -6.03
N GLY A 106 0.28 -1.18 -5.72
CA GLY A 106 1.13 -0.02 -5.98
C GLY A 106 0.95 0.57 -7.38
N TYR A 107 1.99 1.25 -7.88
CA TYR A 107 1.97 2.03 -9.11
C TYR A 107 3.35 2.16 -9.74
N LYS A 108 3.39 2.62 -10.99
CA LYS A 108 4.60 2.99 -11.74
C LYS A 108 4.51 4.44 -12.20
N ILE A 109 5.65 5.12 -12.22
CA ILE A 109 5.80 6.45 -12.82
C ILE A 109 6.81 6.38 -13.96
N PHE A 110 6.44 7.01 -15.06
CA PHE A 110 7.25 7.16 -16.25
C PHE A 110 7.54 8.64 -16.51
N PHE A 111 8.71 8.90 -17.09
CA PHE A 111 9.21 10.20 -17.49
C PHE A 111 9.57 10.16 -18.96
N SER A 112 9.21 11.21 -19.70
CA SER A 112 9.60 11.42 -21.10
C SER A 112 9.60 12.89 -21.44
N ASP A 113 10.17 13.19 -22.60
CA ASP A 113 9.83 14.39 -23.34
C ASP A 113 8.35 14.43 -23.74
N ALA A 114 7.83 15.62 -24.02
CA ALA A 114 6.47 15.82 -24.51
C ALA A 114 6.27 15.38 -25.96
N ASP A 115 7.36 15.31 -26.73
CA ASP A 115 7.41 14.80 -28.09
C ASP A 115 8.65 13.91 -28.36
N GLU A 116 9.08 13.81 -29.62
CA GLU A 116 10.21 12.95 -30.01
C GLU A 116 11.52 13.72 -30.12
N ASP A 117 11.47 15.06 -30.13
CA ASP A 117 12.61 15.96 -30.23
C ASP A 117 13.05 16.44 -28.84
N THR A 118 13.84 15.59 -28.18
CA THR A 118 14.39 15.79 -26.83
C THR A 118 15.41 16.95 -26.69
N ASN A 119 15.43 17.91 -27.61
CA ASN A 119 16.38 19.00 -27.63
C ASN A 119 15.72 20.28 -27.11
N MET A 120 16.38 20.98 -26.17
CA MET A 120 15.90 22.32 -25.81
C MET A 120 16.16 23.28 -26.96
N ARG A 121 15.09 23.98 -27.38
CA ARG A 121 15.13 24.96 -28.48
C ARG A 121 14.89 26.36 -27.97
N SER A 122 15.49 27.32 -28.65
CA SER A 122 15.23 28.73 -28.42
C SER A 122 13.76 29.07 -28.67
N ILE A 123 13.17 29.90 -27.82
CA ILE A 123 11.83 30.49 -28.06
C ILE A 123 11.83 31.47 -29.24
N GLU A 124 13.00 32.00 -29.60
CA GLU A 124 13.19 32.87 -30.76
C GLU A 124 13.44 32.03 -32.00
N SER A 125 12.55 32.13 -33.00
CA SER A 125 12.61 31.35 -34.24
C SER A 125 13.84 31.65 -35.12
N THR A 126 14.53 32.77 -34.87
CA THR A 126 15.74 33.18 -35.60
C THR A 126 17.01 32.51 -35.06
N VAL A 127 16.96 31.95 -33.86
CA VAL A 127 18.09 31.28 -33.21
C VAL A 127 17.98 29.78 -33.48
N THR A 128 18.97 29.23 -34.18
CA THR A 128 19.01 27.80 -34.55
C THR A 128 19.82 26.94 -33.58
N ASP A 129 20.48 27.57 -32.62
CA ASP A 129 21.22 26.85 -31.59
C ASP A 129 20.28 25.95 -30.78
N SER A 130 20.81 24.86 -30.23
CA SER A 130 20.07 23.93 -29.41
C SER A 130 20.95 23.34 -28.31
N ILE A 131 20.32 22.92 -27.22
CA ILE A 131 20.95 22.09 -26.18
C ILE A 131 20.41 20.68 -26.38
N ARG A 132 21.25 19.77 -26.85
CA ARG A 132 20.80 18.42 -27.22
C ARG A 132 20.60 17.53 -26.00
N SER A 133 19.77 16.50 -26.11
CA SER A 133 19.75 15.43 -25.12
C SER A 133 21.14 14.79 -24.99
N ALA A 134 21.53 14.46 -23.75
CA ALA A 134 22.79 13.80 -23.47
C ALA A 134 22.79 12.37 -24.03
N THR A 135 23.99 11.84 -24.22
CA THR A 135 24.26 10.45 -24.61
C THR A 135 25.16 9.80 -23.58
N PRO A 136 25.23 8.45 -23.51
CA PRO A 136 26.14 7.78 -22.57
C PRO A 136 27.61 8.17 -22.74
N ALA A 137 28.00 8.61 -23.95
CA ALA A 137 29.35 9.09 -24.22
C ALA A 137 29.66 10.42 -23.54
N ASP A 138 28.66 11.23 -23.16
CA ASP A 138 28.84 12.53 -22.50
C ASP A 138 29.21 12.40 -21.01
N PHE A 139 29.27 11.17 -20.48
CA PHE A 139 29.56 10.90 -19.08
C PHE A 139 30.82 10.08 -18.87
N LYS A 140 31.45 10.27 -17.72
CA LYS A 140 32.51 9.40 -17.19
C LYS A 140 32.15 9.03 -15.76
N ASN A 141 31.87 7.75 -15.50
CA ASN A 141 31.38 7.26 -14.21
C ASN A 141 30.13 8.04 -13.74
N GLY A 142 29.21 8.29 -14.67
CA GLY A 142 27.98 9.07 -14.52
C GLY A 142 28.19 10.58 -14.35
N GLU A 143 29.42 11.10 -14.37
CA GLU A 143 29.68 12.54 -14.24
C GLU A 143 29.69 13.19 -15.62
N PRO A 144 29.01 14.34 -15.82
CA PRO A 144 29.08 15.10 -17.06
C PRO A 144 30.53 15.47 -17.40
N LYS A 145 30.93 15.27 -18.66
CA LYS A 145 32.25 15.67 -19.16
C LYS A 145 32.15 16.85 -20.11
N ASN A 146 33.23 17.62 -20.23
CA ASN A 146 33.28 18.66 -21.26
C ASN A 146 33.32 18.00 -22.65
N THR A 147 32.41 18.41 -23.53
CA THR A 147 32.32 17.91 -24.91
C THR A 147 32.32 19.06 -25.92
N ALA A 148 32.20 18.76 -27.21
CA ALA A 148 32.08 19.78 -28.25
C ALA A 148 30.69 20.46 -28.25
N ASP A 149 29.67 19.82 -27.66
CA ASP A 149 28.29 20.26 -27.70
C ASP A 149 27.76 20.63 -26.31
N ASN A 150 26.69 21.41 -26.29
CA ASN A 150 25.88 21.63 -25.10
C ASN A 150 24.85 20.51 -24.98
N TYR A 151 24.68 19.98 -23.78
CA TYR A 151 23.72 18.92 -23.55
C TYR A 151 23.00 19.04 -22.22
N TRP A 152 21.82 18.44 -22.13
CA TRP A 152 21.03 18.34 -20.92
C TRP A 152 20.69 16.89 -20.61
N TYR A 153 20.48 16.59 -19.34
CA TYR A 153 20.35 15.23 -18.84
C TYR A 153 19.44 15.19 -17.63
N CYS A 154 18.83 14.03 -17.36
CA CYS A 154 18.02 13.79 -16.17
C CYS A 154 18.27 12.38 -15.61
N GLY A 155 18.47 12.29 -14.30
CA GLY A 155 18.55 11.01 -13.57
C GLY A 155 17.48 10.87 -12.49
N ILE A 156 17.30 9.65 -12.01
CA ILE A 156 16.30 9.33 -10.98
C ILE A 156 16.79 9.85 -9.62
N ILE A 157 15.97 10.62 -8.92
CA ILE A 157 16.27 11.11 -7.57
C ILE A 157 15.34 10.49 -6.52
N ASN A 158 15.93 10.02 -5.42
CA ASN A 158 15.18 9.67 -4.21
C ASN A 158 14.77 10.95 -3.48
N SER A 159 13.47 11.16 -3.27
CA SER A 159 12.98 12.33 -2.55
C SER A 159 13.32 12.25 -1.05
N ALA A 160 13.67 13.40 -0.46
CA ALA A 160 13.79 13.62 0.98
C ALA A 160 12.60 14.41 1.55
N PRO A 161 12.47 14.48 2.89
CA PRO A 161 11.60 15.44 3.56
C PRO A 161 11.88 16.89 3.11
N GLU A 162 10.86 17.74 3.16
CA GLU A 162 11.03 19.18 2.94
C GLU A 162 12.10 19.76 3.88
N GLY A 163 13.02 20.56 3.34
CA GLY A 163 14.08 21.25 4.09
C GLY A 163 15.49 20.71 3.93
N PHE A 164 15.69 19.58 3.23
CA PHE A 164 17.01 19.10 2.85
C PHE A 164 17.39 19.62 1.46
N THR A 165 18.52 20.32 1.36
CA THR A 165 18.94 21.01 0.12
C THR A 165 20.17 20.38 -0.55
N HIS A 166 20.82 19.40 0.10
CA HIS A 166 22.03 18.81 -0.45
C HIS A 166 21.73 17.51 -1.19
N ILE A 167 21.63 17.62 -2.51
CA ILE A 167 21.52 16.49 -3.44
C ILE A 167 22.94 16.02 -3.73
N GLN A 168 23.20 14.73 -3.52
CA GLN A 168 24.44 14.11 -3.93
C GLN A 168 24.13 13.00 -4.91
N LYS A 169 25.05 12.79 -5.83
CA LYS A 169 24.99 11.60 -6.67
C LYS A 169 25.32 10.38 -5.83
N THR A 170 24.59 9.30 -6.07
CA THR A 170 24.88 8.01 -5.45
C THR A 170 26.20 7.46 -5.99
N ASN A 171 26.69 6.34 -5.43
CA ASN A 171 27.79 5.58 -6.01
C ASN A 171 27.44 4.92 -7.37
N SER A 172 26.34 5.34 -8.02
CA SER A 172 25.93 4.89 -9.34
C SER A 172 26.88 5.40 -10.42
N ASN A 173 27.40 4.48 -11.22
CA ASN A 173 28.17 4.78 -12.43
C ASN A 173 27.27 4.84 -13.68
N ASN A 174 25.97 5.09 -13.51
CA ASN A 174 25.02 5.11 -14.61
C ASN A 174 25.30 6.29 -15.55
N ASN A 175 25.54 5.99 -16.83
CA ASN A 175 25.73 6.99 -17.88
C ASN A 175 24.45 7.21 -18.72
N GLU A 176 23.40 6.42 -18.49
CA GLU A 176 22.13 6.48 -19.23
C GLU A 176 21.19 7.54 -18.64
N LEU A 177 21.62 8.81 -18.76
CA LEU A 177 20.92 10.00 -18.28
C LEU A 177 20.33 10.84 -19.43
N SER A 178 20.28 10.27 -20.64
CA SER A 178 19.60 10.85 -21.80
C SER A 178 18.12 11.09 -21.50
N ILE A 179 17.57 12.15 -22.08
CA ILE A 179 16.14 12.41 -22.02
C ILE A 179 15.41 11.40 -22.91
N PRO A 180 14.47 10.62 -22.36
CA PRO A 180 13.71 9.64 -23.12
C PRO A 180 12.66 10.31 -24.00
N THR A 181 12.48 9.81 -25.22
CA THR A 181 11.43 10.30 -26.13
C THR A 181 10.05 9.90 -25.64
N LYS A 182 9.00 10.58 -26.12
CA LYS A 182 7.61 10.25 -25.82
C LYS A 182 7.25 8.80 -26.18
N SER A 183 7.74 8.29 -27.31
CA SER A 183 7.51 6.90 -27.74
C SER A 183 8.23 5.85 -26.88
N SER A 184 9.24 6.25 -26.09
CA SER A 184 10.03 5.36 -25.25
C SER A 184 10.26 5.94 -23.84
N PRO A 185 9.18 6.11 -23.04
CA PRO A 185 9.29 6.75 -21.74
C PRO A 185 10.07 5.87 -20.74
N LYS A 186 10.92 6.48 -19.91
CA LYS A 186 11.72 5.79 -18.89
C LYS A 186 10.92 5.64 -17.61
N MET A 187 10.90 4.43 -17.04
CA MET A 187 10.35 4.23 -15.70
C MET A 187 11.30 4.84 -14.66
N ILE A 188 10.77 5.74 -13.83
CA ILE A 188 11.54 6.46 -12.80
C ILE A 188 11.11 6.07 -11.38
N GLU A 189 9.95 5.47 -11.24
CA GLU A 189 9.47 4.91 -9.98
C GLU A 189 8.65 3.66 -10.24
N GLU A 190 8.86 2.67 -9.40
CA GLU A 190 7.93 1.57 -9.20
C GLU A 190 7.72 1.42 -7.70
N VAL A 191 6.46 1.48 -7.29
CA VAL A 191 6.01 1.14 -5.95
C VAL A 191 5.27 -0.18 -6.06
N LYS A 192 5.70 -1.17 -5.29
CA LYS A 192 5.04 -2.48 -5.17
C LYS A 192 4.23 -2.51 -3.88
N TYR A 193 4.08 -3.68 -3.29
CA TYR A 193 3.39 -3.89 -2.03
C TYR A 193 4.02 -3.13 -0.86
N VAL A 194 5.35 -3.04 -0.86
CA VAL A 194 6.10 -2.39 0.21
C VAL A 194 6.89 -1.22 -0.34
N ARG A 195 6.92 -0.13 0.42
CA ARG A 195 7.70 1.05 0.13
C ARG A 195 8.67 1.37 1.27
N PRO A 196 9.87 0.80 1.27
CA PRO A 196 10.88 1.16 2.25
C PRO A 196 11.14 2.67 2.21
N ASN A 197 11.25 3.31 3.38
CA ASN A 197 11.49 4.75 3.54
C ASN A 197 10.37 5.64 2.96
N GLU A 198 9.13 5.39 3.40
CA GLU A 198 7.80 5.95 3.02
C GLU A 198 7.65 7.47 2.80
N SER A 199 8.70 8.28 2.79
CA SER A 199 8.53 9.73 2.89
C SER A 199 7.90 10.36 1.64
N ARG A 200 8.32 10.06 0.40
CA ARG A 200 7.84 10.75 -0.82
C ARG A 200 8.17 9.99 -2.11
N SER A 201 7.37 10.18 -3.18
CA SER A 201 7.61 9.69 -4.57
C SER A 201 9.03 9.98 -5.06
N LYS A 202 9.57 9.11 -5.93
CA LYS A 202 10.81 9.42 -6.66
C LYS A 202 10.51 10.47 -7.73
N GLY A 203 11.55 11.18 -8.15
CA GLY A 203 11.44 12.19 -9.21
C GLY A 203 12.60 12.11 -10.17
N VAL A 204 12.79 13.19 -10.93
CA VAL A 204 13.99 13.38 -11.75
C VAL A 204 14.78 14.58 -11.27
N HIS A 205 16.10 14.47 -11.35
CA HIS A 205 17.04 15.56 -11.17
C HIS A 205 17.74 15.79 -12.51
N CYS A 206 17.53 16.97 -13.07
CA CYS A 206 17.98 17.36 -14.39
C CYS A 206 19.08 18.39 -14.30
N GLY A 207 20.04 18.33 -15.22
CA GLY A 207 21.14 19.28 -15.32
C GLY A 207 21.45 19.68 -16.75
N VAL A 208 22.17 20.79 -16.90
CA VAL A 208 22.69 21.28 -18.18
C VAL A 208 24.21 21.42 -18.14
N SER A 209 24.86 20.96 -19.20
CA SER A 209 26.29 21.14 -19.45
C SER A 209 26.48 22.06 -20.65
N ILE A 210 27.00 23.26 -20.39
CA ILE A 210 27.28 24.26 -21.41
C ILE A 210 28.79 24.27 -21.69
N ASN A 211 29.17 23.72 -22.83
CA ASN A 211 30.56 23.58 -23.30
C ASN A 211 30.89 24.50 -24.48
N LYS A 212 29.86 25.00 -25.17
CA LYS A 212 29.95 25.88 -26.34
C LYS A 212 29.07 27.11 -26.11
N GLN A 213 29.52 28.26 -26.59
CA GLN A 213 28.72 29.48 -26.56
C GLN A 213 27.43 29.33 -27.37
N LEU A 214 26.31 29.76 -26.77
CA LEU A 214 24.98 29.84 -27.37
C LEU A 214 24.65 31.31 -27.68
N ALA A 215 23.81 31.55 -28.67
CA ALA A 215 23.15 32.83 -28.84
C ALA A 215 22.34 33.19 -27.57
N PRO A 216 22.33 34.46 -27.13
CA PRO A 216 21.47 34.87 -26.01
C PRO A 216 20.00 34.64 -26.35
N SER A 217 19.36 33.70 -25.66
CA SER A 217 17.93 33.39 -25.78
C SER A 217 17.47 32.56 -24.57
N THR A 218 16.16 32.32 -24.46
CA THR A 218 15.61 31.31 -23.55
C THR A 218 15.44 30.01 -24.32
N TYR A 219 16.12 28.96 -23.86
CA TYR A 219 15.99 27.61 -24.40
C TYR A 219 15.01 26.83 -23.54
N THR A 220 13.98 26.24 -24.15
CA THR A 220 12.92 25.54 -23.43
C THR A 220 12.63 24.19 -24.05
N ASP A 221 12.17 23.28 -23.20
CA ASP A 221 11.59 22.02 -23.60
C ASP A 221 10.46 21.63 -22.64
N SER A 222 9.64 20.66 -23.01
CA SER A 222 8.51 20.19 -22.21
C SER A 222 8.64 18.71 -21.88
N VAL A 223 8.44 18.35 -20.62
CA VAL A 223 8.51 16.97 -20.15
C VAL A 223 7.16 16.49 -19.61
N ILE A 224 6.91 15.18 -19.69
CA ILE A 224 5.69 14.54 -19.23
C ILE A 224 6.03 13.50 -18.16
N PHE A 225 5.24 13.52 -17.09
CA PHE A 225 5.14 12.41 -16.15
C PHE A 225 3.85 11.66 -16.42
N SER A 226 3.91 10.33 -16.46
CA SER A 226 2.74 9.47 -16.58
C SER A 226 2.73 8.45 -15.45
N SER A 227 1.56 8.18 -14.87
CA SER A 227 1.41 7.18 -13.81
C SER A 227 0.48 6.07 -14.23
N VAL A 228 0.84 4.82 -13.91
CA VAL A 228 0.01 3.64 -14.19
C VAL A 228 -0.13 2.83 -12.90
N ALA A 229 -1.34 2.41 -12.56
CA ALA A 229 -1.58 1.52 -11.42
C ALA A 229 -1.08 0.11 -11.77
N ASN A 230 -0.48 -0.58 -10.81
CA ASN A 230 -0.08 -1.97 -11.04
C ASN A 230 -1.32 -2.87 -11.19
N THR A 231 -1.32 -3.72 -12.20
CA THR A 231 -2.44 -4.62 -12.54
C THR A 231 -2.30 -6.01 -11.92
N ASN A 232 -1.10 -6.37 -11.43
CA ASN A 232 -0.86 -7.63 -10.75
C ASN A 232 -1.47 -7.59 -9.34
N ASN A 233 -2.76 -7.87 -9.23
CA ASN A 233 -3.40 -8.10 -7.95
C ASN A 233 -3.22 -9.58 -7.60
N LEU A 234 -2.32 -9.87 -6.67
CA LEU A 234 -2.18 -11.22 -6.12
C LEU A 234 -3.48 -11.64 -5.42
N ILE A 235 -3.66 -12.95 -5.28
CA ILE A 235 -4.79 -13.48 -4.53
C ILE A 235 -4.66 -13.04 -3.07
N ASN A 236 -5.74 -12.55 -2.47
CA ASN A 236 -5.75 -12.14 -1.06
C ASN A 236 -5.08 -13.21 -0.18
N ALA A 237 -4.30 -12.75 0.81
CA ALA A 237 -3.62 -13.61 1.75
C ALA A 237 -4.58 -14.62 2.40
N LYS A 238 -4.36 -15.92 2.16
CA LYS A 238 -5.12 -17.03 2.74
C LYS A 238 -4.20 -18.03 3.40
N ILE A 239 -4.43 -18.36 4.67
CA ILE A 239 -3.63 -19.35 5.38
C ILE A 239 -4.47 -20.58 5.71
N THR A 240 -3.87 -21.74 5.46
CA THR A 240 -4.43 -23.06 5.73
C THR A 240 -3.53 -23.88 6.65
N ASN A 241 -2.25 -23.50 6.82
CA ASN A 241 -1.28 -24.24 7.60
C ASN A 241 -0.61 -23.37 8.67
N SER A 242 -1.02 -23.53 9.92
CA SER A 242 -0.46 -22.81 11.07
C SER A 242 1.03 -23.07 11.32
N GLU A 243 1.52 -24.29 11.04
CA GLU A 243 2.91 -24.66 11.29
C GLU A 243 3.86 -23.94 10.33
N GLN A 244 3.47 -23.84 9.05
CA GLN A 244 4.21 -23.04 8.08
C GLN A 244 4.13 -21.56 8.41
N PHE A 245 2.93 -21.07 8.73
CA PHE A 245 2.68 -19.68 9.08
C PHE A 245 3.53 -19.20 10.26
N PHE A 246 3.65 -20.01 11.32
CA PHE A 246 4.45 -19.66 12.50
C PHE A 246 5.87 -20.23 12.52
N ARG A 247 6.35 -20.83 11.42
CA ARG A 247 7.61 -21.62 11.40
C ARG A 247 8.76 -20.87 12.08
N LYS A 248 9.10 -19.67 11.58
CA LYS A 248 10.21 -18.90 12.16
C LYS A 248 9.88 -18.37 13.55
N ALA A 249 8.62 -18.03 13.83
CA ALA A 249 8.22 -17.45 15.11
C ALA A 249 8.36 -18.43 16.27
N ARG A 250 8.22 -19.74 15.98
CA ARG A 250 8.44 -20.81 16.95
C ARG A 250 9.91 -20.98 17.31
N ASP A 251 10.83 -20.73 16.38
CA ASP A 251 12.28 -20.89 16.58
C ASP A 251 12.88 -19.87 17.56
N VAL A 252 12.24 -18.70 17.73
CA VAL A 252 12.74 -17.60 18.58
C VAL A 252 12.66 -17.94 20.08
N GLY A 253 11.75 -18.85 20.48
CA GLY A 253 11.53 -19.23 21.88
C GLY A 253 10.91 -18.13 22.76
N GLY A 254 10.52 -18.48 23.98
CA GLY A 254 10.15 -17.53 25.04
C GLY A 254 8.76 -16.87 24.97
N GLY A 255 7.99 -17.07 23.91
CA GLY A 255 6.62 -16.54 23.77
C GLY A 255 6.54 -15.03 23.50
N PHE A 256 5.38 -14.59 23.02
CA PHE A 256 5.09 -13.23 22.59
C PHE A 256 4.03 -12.58 23.47
N SER A 257 4.13 -11.27 23.66
CA SER A 257 3.13 -10.49 24.40
C SER A 257 1.82 -10.35 23.64
N LYS A 258 1.88 -10.22 22.30
CA LYS A 258 0.71 -10.05 21.45
C LYS A 258 0.97 -10.55 20.04
N PHE A 259 -0.03 -11.14 19.40
CA PHE A 259 -0.12 -11.30 17.94
C PHE A 259 -1.04 -10.20 17.38
N LYS A 260 -0.56 -9.33 16.49
CA LYS A 260 -1.35 -8.18 15.99
C LYS A 260 -1.03 -7.78 14.55
N TYR A 261 -2.02 -7.22 13.86
CA TYR A 261 -1.81 -6.49 12.62
C TYR A 261 -1.06 -5.18 12.89
N THR A 262 -0.04 -4.85 12.12
CA THR A 262 0.69 -3.58 12.20
C THR A 262 1.32 -3.30 10.85
N LYS A 263 1.36 -2.05 10.36
CA LYS A 263 2.10 -1.75 9.13
C LYS A 263 3.61 -1.75 9.41
N PRO A 264 4.44 -2.38 8.57
CA PRO A 264 5.89 -2.38 8.76
C PRO A 264 6.43 -0.96 8.64
N TRP A 265 7.36 -0.59 9.53
CA TRP A 265 8.03 0.71 9.54
C TRP A 265 9.53 0.49 9.39
N ASN A 266 10.06 0.92 8.23
CA ASN A 266 11.47 1.05 7.77
C ASN A 266 12.54 -0.02 8.14
N ASN A 267 12.25 -1.03 8.95
CA ASN A 267 13.15 -2.10 9.38
C ASN A 267 12.85 -3.40 8.63
N TYR A 268 12.99 -3.37 7.30
CA TYR A 268 12.86 -4.56 6.46
C TYR A 268 14.16 -5.38 6.52
N SER A 269 14.03 -6.70 6.61
CA SER A 269 15.18 -7.60 6.51
C SER A 269 15.72 -7.65 5.07
N GLU A 270 17.02 -7.94 4.93
CA GLU A 270 17.72 -7.90 3.64
C GLU A 270 17.03 -8.74 2.55
N HIS A 271 16.57 -9.94 2.90
CA HIS A 271 15.87 -10.81 1.94
C HIS A 271 14.53 -10.24 1.48
N ILE A 272 13.83 -9.44 2.30
CA ILE A 272 12.60 -8.73 1.88
C ILE A 272 12.97 -7.58 0.94
N LEU A 273 14.04 -6.84 1.24
CA LEU A 273 14.53 -5.75 0.39
C LEU A 273 14.99 -6.27 -0.99
N ASN A 274 15.54 -7.47 -1.04
CA ASN A 274 16.00 -8.12 -2.26
C ASN A 274 14.88 -8.90 -3.00
N ASP A 275 13.69 -9.05 -2.41
CA ASP A 275 12.56 -9.68 -3.09
C ASP A 275 11.90 -8.70 -4.06
N GLY A 276 12.24 -8.85 -5.34
CA GLY A 276 11.71 -8.05 -6.43
C GLY A 276 10.19 -8.14 -6.60
N ARG A 277 9.48 -9.08 -5.99
CA ARG A 277 8.01 -9.13 -6.03
C ARG A 277 7.39 -8.19 -5.00
N ILE A 278 8.06 -7.99 -3.88
CA ILE A 278 7.57 -7.24 -2.71
C ILE A 278 8.06 -5.79 -2.75
N VAL A 279 9.32 -5.58 -3.13
CA VAL A 279 10.02 -4.28 -3.13
C VAL A 279 10.57 -3.99 -4.53
N SER A 280 10.47 -2.72 -4.96
CA SER A 280 11.07 -2.30 -6.22
C SER A 280 12.59 -2.37 -6.19
N GLN A 281 13.17 -2.90 -7.26
CA GLN A 281 14.61 -3.00 -7.46
C GLN A 281 15.17 -1.82 -8.29
N LEU A 282 14.33 -0.81 -8.57
CA LEU A 282 14.72 0.36 -9.34
C LEU A 282 15.73 1.21 -8.55
N LYS A 283 16.94 1.33 -9.09
CA LYS A 283 18.02 2.13 -8.50
C LYS A 283 17.84 3.61 -8.81
N SER A 284 18.32 4.46 -7.92
CA SER A 284 18.33 5.91 -8.10
C SER A 284 19.73 6.37 -8.47
N ASP A 285 19.81 7.42 -9.27
CA ASP A 285 21.07 8.04 -9.68
C ASP A 285 21.53 9.07 -8.64
N TYR A 286 20.56 9.77 -8.02
CA TYR A 286 20.77 10.80 -7.00
C TYR A 286 20.03 10.48 -5.70
N GLU A 287 20.63 10.89 -4.58
CA GLU A 287 20.09 10.77 -3.24
C GLU A 287 20.21 12.11 -2.50
N VAL A 288 19.28 12.34 -1.59
CA VAL A 288 19.40 13.45 -0.64
C VAL A 288 19.95 12.90 0.66
N PHE A 289 20.97 13.55 1.21
CA PHE A 289 21.59 13.10 2.46
C PHE A 289 20.57 13.14 3.60
N MET A 290 20.09 11.96 4.01
CA MET A 290 19.30 11.80 5.22
C MET A 290 20.25 11.33 6.32
N GLY A 291 20.30 12.07 7.44
CA GLY A 291 21.00 11.62 8.63
C GLY A 291 20.55 10.20 9.01
N GLN A 292 21.48 9.34 9.41
CA GLN A 292 21.17 7.95 9.73
C GLN A 292 20.02 7.86 10.74
N PRO A 293 19.02 6.99 10.52
CA PRO A 293 18.05 6.69 11.55
C PRO A 293 18.78 6.24 12.81
N SER A 294 18.37 6.79 13.96
CA SER A 294 18.80 6.32 15.28
C SER A 294 18.54 4.81 15.43
N PRO A 295 19.35 4.11 16.25
CA PRO A 295 19.33 2.65 16.29
C PRO A 295 17.96 2.15 16.71
N SER A 296 17.33 1.36 15.83
CA SER A 296 16.16 0.57 16.19
C SER A 296 16.57 -0.51 17.20
N CYS A 297 15.70 -0.79 18.17
CA CYS A 297 15.86 -1.91 19.11
C CYS A 297 16.37 -3.15 18.36
N PRO A 298 17.39 -3.88 18.85
CA PRO A 298 17.91 -5.04 18.14
C PRO A 298 16.78 -6.05 17.88
N ALA A 299 16.46 -6.27 16.60
CA ALA A 299 15.45 -7.22 16.19
C ALA A 299 15.94 -8.63 16.52
N GLN A 300 15.28 -9.31 17.47
CA GLN A 300 15.58 -10.70 17.82
C GLN A 300 14.98 -11.70 16.81
N MET A 301 14.24 -11.21 15.83
CA MET A 301 13.67 -11.98 14.73
C MET A 301 13.59 -11.10 13.49
N GLU A 302 14.26 -11.52 12.43
CA GLU A 302 14.16 -10.88 11.12
C GLU A 302 12.75 -11.02 10.53
N MET A 303 12.30 -9.97 9.85
CA MET A 303 11.06 -9.99 9.10
C MET A 303 11.11 -11.08 8.04
N TYR A 304 10.03 -11.79 7.78
CA TYR A 304 9.95 -12.79 6.73
C TYR A 304 8.58 -12.81 6.06
N ASP A 305 8.52 -13.38 4.86
CA ASP A 305 7.27 -13.66 4.17
C ASP A 305 6.72 -15.04 4.57
N ALA A 306 5.48 -15.06 5.05
CA ALA A 306 4.74 -16.24 5.50
C ALA A 306 3.65 -16.69 4.52
N ALA A 307 3.60 -16.11 3.31
CA ALA A 307 2.68 -16.55 2.25
C ALA A 307 2.91 -18.02 1.88
N GLU A 308 1.81 -18.75 1.63
CA GLU A 308 1.86 -20.18 1.26
C GLU A 308 2.23 -20.41 -0.21
N SER A 309 2.09 -19.38 -1.06
CA SER A 309 2.46 -19.43 -2.48
C SER A 309 2.85 -18.06 -3.02
N GLU A 310 3.54 -18.04 -4.15
CA GLU A 310 3.97 -16.81 -4.83
C GLU A 310 2.82 -16.06 -5.55
N GLU A 311 1.68 -16.75 -5.75
CA GLU A 311 0.47 -16.19 -6.37
C GLU A 311 -0.40 -15.41 -5.36
N MET A 312 -0.05 -15.53 -4.08
CA MET A 312 -0.72 -14.89 -2.95
C MET A 312 -0.02 -13.61 -2.56
N GLU A 313 -0.79 -12.65 -2.04
CA GLU A 313 -0.23 -11.47 -1.40
C GLU A 313 0.83 -11.86 -0.34
N PRO A 314 1.96 -11.12 -0.27
CA PRO A 314 2.97 -11.39 0.75
C PRO A 314 2.38 -11.18 2.15
N ILE A 315 2.84 -11.99 3.10
CA ILE A 315 2.44 -11.89 4.50
C ILE A 315 3.69 -11.65 5.32
N LEU A 316 3.98 -10.38 5.58
CA LEU A 316 5.18 -9.99 6.30
C LEU A 316 4.96 -10.21 7.79
N MET A 317 5.85 -10.97 8.42
CA MET A 317 5.82 -11.24 9.86
C MET A 317 7.14 -10.87 10.51
N TRP A 318 7.10 -10.20 11.65
CA TRP A 318 8.30 -9.80 12.39
C TRP A 318 8.02 -9.63 13.88
N ARG A 319 9.07 -9.74 14.68
CA ARG A 319 8.99 -9.40 16.11
C ARG A 319 9.33 -7.94 16.33
N SER A 320 8.46 -7.20 17.03
CA SER A 320 8.85 -5.89 17.55
C SER A 320 9.82 -6.07 18.71
N GLY A 321 11.05 -5.57 18.54
CA GLY A 321 12.14 -5.73 19.51
C GLY A 321 11.81 -5.17 20.89
N CYS A 322 11.09 -4.04 20.96
CA CYS A 322 10.82 -3.37 22.24
C CYS A 322 9.54 -3.90 22.93
N GLU A 323 8.57 -4.47 22.19
CA GLU A 323 7.27 -4.89 22.74
C GLU A 323 7.10 -6.40 22.92
N ARG A 324 8.03 -7.23 22.41
CA ARG A 324 7.87 -8.69 22.29
C ARG A 324 6.59 -9.11 21.55
N SER A 325 6.01 -8.24 20.74
CA SER A 325 4.84 -8.55 19.91
C SER A 325 5.26 -9.20 18.60
N LEU A 326 4.51 -10.20 18.15
CA LEU A 326 4.58 -10.74 16.80
C LEU A 326 3.60 -9.95 15.93
N ASN A 327 4.15 -9.19 14.99
CA ASN A 327 3.40 -8.34 14.09
C ASN A 327 3.28 -9.03 12.74
N TRP A 328 2.15 -8.79 12.08
CA TRP A 328 1.93 -9.25 10.72
C TRP A 328 1.29 -8.15 9.87
N TRP A 329 1.54 -8.22 8.56
CA TRP A 329 0.95 -7.31 7.57
C TRP A 329 0.79 -7.99 6.22
N THR A 330 -0.26 -7.60 5.50
CA THR A 330 -0.46 -7.96 4.09
C THR A 330 -1.09 -6.77 3.35
N PRO A 331 -0.85 -6.60 2.03
CA PRO A 331 -1.33 -5.47 1.24
C PRO A 331 -2.83 -5.17 1.34
N SER A 332 -3.70 -6.19 1.24
CA SER A 332 -5.14 -6.02 1.40
C SER A 332 -5.56 -5.61 2.82
N GLY A 333 -4.65 -5.73 3.79
CA GLY A 333 -4.90 -5.46 5.20
C GLY A 333 -5.78 -6.51 5.88
N THR A 334 -6.12 -7.61 5.19
CA THR A 334 -6.96 -8.69 5.71
C THR A 334 -6.31 -10.04 5.45
N LEU A 335 -6.20 -10.87 6.48
CA LEU A 335 -5.71 -12.25 6.36
C LEU A 335 -6.90 -13.19 6.44
N THR A 336 -7.12 -14.03 5.44
CA THR A 336 -8.23 -14.98 5.43
C THR A 336 -7.78 -16.36 5.89
N PHE A 337 -8.58 -17.05 6.72
CA PHE A 337 -8.32 -18.45 7.07
C PHE A 337 -9.06 -19.42 6.14
N GLY A 338 -8.55 -20.65 6.05
CA GLY A 338 -9.19 -21.76 5.36
C GLY A 338 -10.52 -22.20 6.00
N GLU A 339 -11.09 -23.29 5.47
CA GLU A 339 -12.32 -23.87 6.06
C GLU A 339 -12.04 -24.66 7.34
N ASP A 340 -10.85 -25.24 7.46
CA ASP A 340 -10.40 -25.93 8.66
C ASP A 340 -9.41 -25.05 9.41
N CYS A 341 -9.88 -24.50 10.53
CA CYS A 341 -9.13 -23.63 11.42
C CYS A 341 -8.74 -24.37 12.71
N SER A 342 -8.86 -25.70 12.72
CA SER A 342 -8.57 -26.51 13.89
C SER A 342 -7.12 -26.39 14.33
N SER A 343 -6.93 -26.35 15.65
CA SER A 343 -5.62 -26.29 16.31
C SER A 343 -4.70 -25.13 15.88
N PHE A 344 -5.21 -24.10 15.17
CA PHE A 344 -4.36 -23.10 14.52
C PHE A 344 -3.44 -22.35 15.51
N PHE A 345 -3.97 -21.99 16.67
CA PHE A 345 -3.25 -21.36 17.78
C PHE A 345 -3.00 -22.33 18.95
N ALA A 346 -3.16 -23.63 18.73
CA ALA A 346 -2.95 -24.62 19.77
C ALA A 346 -1.48 -24.74 20.19
N SER A 347 -1.24 -25.28 21.38
CA SER A 347 0.10 -25.65 21.82
C SER A 347 0.75 -26.63 20.82
N GLY A 348 2.03 -26.40 20.51
CA GLY A 348 2.78 -27.19 19.53
C GLY A 348 2.66 -26.70 18.07
N ARG A 349 1.53 -26.09 17.70
CA ARG A 349 1.30 -25.52 16.35
C ARG A 349 1.58 -24.03 16.24
N SER A 350 1.45 -23.31 17.35
CA SER A 350 1.76 -21.88 17.42
C SER A 350 2.66 -21.54 18.62
N PRO A 351 3.38 -20.40 18.58
CA PRO A 351 4.06 -19.87 19.75
C PRO A 351 3.09 -19.58 20.91
N ARG A 352 3.63 -19.35 22.11
CA ARG A 352 2.82 -18.79 23.21
C ARG A 352 2.54 -17.32 22.94
N PHE A 353 1.29 -16.89 23.12
CA PHE A 353 0.88 -15.50 23.07
C PHE A 353 0.14 -15.14 24.35
N ASP A 354 0.44 -13.98 24.97
CA ASP A 354 -0.42 -13.47 26.04
C ASP A 354 -1.73 -12.89 25.47
N GLY A 355 -1.66 -12.23 24.31
CA GLY A 355 -2.84 -11.69 23.62
C GLY A 355 -2.87 -12.06 22.14
N ILE A 356 -4.06 -12.37 21.62
CA ILE A 356 -4.29 -12.54 20.18
C ILE A 356 -5.27 -11.48 19.71
N ASP A 357 -4.92 -10.79 18.62
CA ASP A 357 -5.79 -9.84 17.94
C ASP A 357 -6.05 -10.30 16.51
N LEU A 358 -7.28 -10.75 16.28
CA LEU A 358 -7.78 -11.27 15.02
C LEU A 358 -8.68 -10.27 14.29
N SER A 359 -8.77 -9.01 14.73
CA SER A 359 -9.69 -8.02 14.14
C SER A 359 -9.50 -7.80 12.63
N ASN A 360 -8.31 -8.08 12.10
CA ASN A 360 -7.97 -8.03 10.67
C ASN A 360 -7.83 -9.43 10.03
N VAL A 361 -8.26 -10.48 10.72
CA VAL A 361 -8.19 -11.87 10.26
C VAL A 361 -9.61 -12.36 9.99
N ASP A 362 -9.95 -12.56 8.71
CA ASP A 362 -11.23 -13.10 8.27
C ASP A 362 -11.33 -14.61 8.55
N ILE A 363 -12.13 -14.93 9.56
CA ILE A 363 -12.45 -16.29 9.99
C ILE A 363 -13.83 -16.77 9.51
N SER A 364 -14.51 -16.01 8.65
CA SER A 364 -15.90 -16.30 8.23
C SER A 364 -16.04 -17.58 7.40
N ASN A 365 -14.92 -18.09 6.88
CA ASN A 365 -14.88 -19.36 6.14
C ASN A 365 -14.65 -20.58 7.03
N CYS A 366 -14.24 -20.40 8.29
CA CYS A 366 -13.94 -21.51 9.19
C CYS A 366 -15.21 -22.33 9.50
N LYS A 367 -15.25 -23.58 9.05
CA LYS A 367 -16.30 -24.58 9.33
C LYS A 367 -15.93 -25.50 10.49
N ASN A 368 -14.62 -25.61 10.76
CA ASN A 368 -14.05 -26.35 11.89
C ASN A 368 -13.10 -25.45 12.69
N MET A 369 -13.32 -25.32 13.99
CA MET A 369 -12.48 -24.59 14.94
C MET A 369 -12.09 -25.46 16.13
N GLU A 370 -12.12 -26.79 15.97
CA GLU A 370 -11.73 -27.73 17.03
C GLU A 370 -10.32 -27.42 17.56
N SER A 371 -10.21 -27.30 18.88
CA SER A 371 -8.96 -27.02 19.58
C SER A 371 -8.21 -25.78 19.08
N MET A 372 -8.86 -24.86 18.35
CA MET A 372 -8.19 -23.74 17.68
C MET A 372 -7.30 -22.93 18.64
N PHE A 373 -7.73 -22.76 19.88
CA PHE A 373 -7.00 -22.07 20.95
C PHE A 373 -6.75 -22.99 22.16
N GLU A 374 -6.72 -24.32 21.98
CA GLU A 374 -6.41 -25.25 23.09
C GLU A 374 -4.94 -25.14 23.50
N ARG A 375 -4.68 -25.00 24.81
CA ARG A 375 -3.32 -24.81 25.34
C ARG A 375 -2.96 -25.87 26.39
N ASN A 376 -1.68 -26.17 26.48
CA ASN A 376 -1.08 -27.02 27.50
C ASN A 376 0.04 -26.30 28.27
N ASP A 377 0.10 -24.97 28.11
CA ASP A 377 1.00 -24.04 28.76
C ASP A 377 0.18 -22.92 29.42
N ASP A 378 0.81 -21.83 29.87
CA ASP A 378 0.13 -20.69 30.52
C ASP A 378 -1.06 -20.13 29.70
N GLY A 379 -1.09 -20.40 28.39
CA GLY A 379 -2.19 -20.08 27.50
C GLY A 379 -2.29 -18.61 27.14
N PHE A 380 -3.51 -18.17 26.81
CA PHE A 380 -3.82 -16.77 26.46
C PHE A 380 -4.38 -16.02 27.65
N LYS A 381 -4.18 -14.70 27.71
CA LYS A 381 -4.92 -13.80 28.61
C LYS A 381 -6.17 -13.24 27.95
N VAL A 382 -6.04 -12.83 26.68
CA VAL A 382 -7.11 -12.22 25.89
C VAL A 382 -7.07 -12.71 24.45
N ILE A 383 -8.23 -13.12 23.94
CA ILE A 383 -8.45 -13.38 22.52
C ILE A 383 -9.45 -12.34 22.00
N ASN A 384 -9.04 -11.54 21.03
CA ASN A 384 -9.88 -10.51 20.42
C ASN A 384 -10.23 -10.87 18.98
N PHE A 385 -11.48 -11.22 18.73
CA PHE A 385 -12.03 -11.39 17.38
C PHE A 385 -12.49 -10.08 16.75
N GLY A 386 -12.63 -8.98 17.52
CA GLY A 386 -13.13 -7.71 17.01
C GLY A 386 -14.50 -7.84 16.34
N ASP A 387 -14.64 -7.26 15.14
CA ASP A 387 -15.88 -7.26 14.36
C ASP A 387 -16.05 -8.49 13.45
N ASN A 388 -15.28 -9.56 13.70
CA ASN A 388 -15.35 -10.77 12.87
C ASN A 388 -16.69 -11.49 12.99
N LYS A 389 -17.11 -12.04 11.86
CA LYS A 389 -18.29 -12.91 11.77
C LYS A 389 -17.83 -14.36 11.73
N PHE A 390 -18.35 -15.15 12.66
CA PHE A 390 -18.22 -16.60 12.60
C PHE A 390 -19.05 -17.15 11.44
N SER A 391 -18.56 -18.22 10.81
CA SER A 391 -19.25 -18.85 9.68
C SER A 391 -20.64 -19.34 10.11
N PRO A 392 -21.72 -19.06 9.35
CA PRO A 392 -23.02 -19.68 9.60
C PRO A 392 -22.99 -21.20 9.36
N GLU A 393 -21.94 -21.71 8.71
CA GLU A 393 -21.70 -23.14 8.47
C GLU A 393 -20.71 -23.75 9.49
N LEU A 394 -20.40 -23.06 10.60
CA LEU A 394 -19.53 -23.58 11.65
C LEU A 394 -20.18 -24.81 12.30
N LYS A 395 -19.52 -25.97 12.18
CA LYS A 395 -20.05 -27.26 12.67
C LYS A 395 -19.35 -27.77 13.92
N ASN A 396 -18.07 -27.42 14.10
CA ASN A 396 -17.24 -27.98 15.15
C ASN A 396 -16.43 -26.90 15.89
N THR A 397 -16.63 -26.81 17.21
CA THR A 397 -15.92 -25.96 18.18
C THR A 397 -15.46 -26.77 19.40
N LYS A 398 -15.36 -28.09 19.26
CA LYS A 398 -14.86 -28.97 20.32
C LYS A 398 -13.54 -28.45 20.87
N LYS A 399 -13.43 -28.36 22.20
CA LYS A 399 -12.19 -27.95 22.88
C LYS A 399 -11.61 -26.60 22.43
N MET A 400 -12.38 -25.75 21.75
CA MET A 400 -11.86 -24.55 21.08
C MET A 400 -11.02 -23.66 22.01
N PHE A 401 -11.42 -23.49 23.26
CA PHE A 401 -10.73 -22.69 24.27
C PHE A 401 -10.22 -23.52 25.46
N LYS A 402 -10.12 -24.84 25.31
CA LYS A 402 -9.79 -25.75 26.40
C LYS A 402 -8.42 -25.46 27.03
N ASN A 403 -8.34 -25.63 28.35
CA ASN A 403 -7.10 -25.57 29.13
C ASN A 403 -6.31 -24.24 29.00
N ASN A 404 -7.01 -23.11 29.14
CA ASN A 404 -6.37 -21.79 29.16
C ASN A 404 -6.44 -21.14 30.55
N PRO A 405 -5.48 -21.42 31.46
CA PRO A 405 -5.55 -21.02 32.87
C PRO A 405 -5.50 -19.51 33.11
N ASP A 406 -4.93 -18.75 32.18
CA ASP A 406 -4.84 -17.29 32.25
C ASP A 406 -5.91 -16.57 31.40
N LEU A 407 -6.78 -17.31 30.68
CA LEU A 407 -7.74 -16.69 29.76
C LEU A 407 -8.88 -16.06 30.55
N THR A 408 -8.94 -14.74 30.44
CA THR A 408 -9.93 -13.91 31.15
C THR A 408 -10.99 -13.33 30.23
N LYS A 409 -10.66 -13.09 28.95
CA LYS A 409 -11.59 -12.44 28.01
C LYS A 409 -11.51 -13.01 26.60
N ILE A 410 -12.70 -13.30 26.04
CA ILE A 410 -12.90 -13.56 24.61
C ILE A 410 -13.76 -12.43 24.06
N ILE A 411 -13.15 -11.50 23.33
CA ILE A 411 -13.81 -10.32 22.78
C ILE A 411 -14.35 -10.66 21.39
N VAL A 412 -15.64 -10.40 21.17
CA VAL A 412 -16.37 -10.65 19.93
C VAL A 412 -17.32 -9.49 19.62
N SER A 413 -17.91 -9.51 18.43
CA SER A 413 -18.96 -8.56 18.07
C SER A 413 -20.18 -8.64 19.00
N PRO A 414 -20.81 -7.50 19.34
CA PRO A 414 -22.05 -7.50 20.10
C PRO A 414 -23.13 -8.35 19.41
N GLY A 415 -23.75 -9.27 20.15
CA GLY A 415 -24.79 -10.16 19.62
C GLY A 415 -24.26 -11.45 19.00
N THR A 416 -22.97 -11.75 19.08
CA THR A 416 -22.45 -13.09 18.74
C THR A 416 -23.13 -14.16 19.59
N ASP A 417 -23.60 -15.20 18.91
CA ASP A 417 -24.24 -16.40 19.46
C ASP A 417 -23.73 -17.61 18.67
N LEU A 418 -23.00 -18.51 19.33
CA LEU A 418 -22.50 -19.76 18.76
C LEU A 418 -23.25 -20.99 19.25
N SER A 419 -24.38 -20.83 19.94
CA SER A 419 -25.17 -21.93 20.49
C SER A 419 -25.75 -22.88 19.44
N TYR A 420 -25.76 -22.47 18.16
CA TYR A 420 -26.16 -23.29 17.03
C TYR A 420 -25.16 -24.39 16.66
N VAL A 421 -23.91 -24.33 17.14
CA VAL A 421 -22.84 -25.25 16.72
C VAL A 421 -23.04 -26.63 17.35
N PRO A 422 -23.29 -27.69 16.54
CA PRO A 422 -23.68 -29.00 17.05
C PRO A 422 -22.55 -29.75 17.76
N GLU A 423 -21.32 -29.67 17.26
CA GLU A 423 -20.16 -30.34 17.85
C GLU A 423 -19.37 -29.35 18.70
N SER A 424 -19.70 -29.24 19.98
CA SER A 424 -19.12 -28.23 20.88
C SER A 424 -18.75 -28.75 22.26
N ASN A 425 -18.67 -30.07 22.43
CA ASN A 425 -18.29 -30.64 23.73
C ASN A 425 -16.89 -30.14 24.14
N GLU A 426 -16.76 -29.86 25.44
CA GLU A 426 -15.51 -29.40 26.06
C GLU A 426 -14.97 -28.07 25.52
N MET A 427 -15.76 -27.27 24.79
CA MET A 427 -15.35 -25.98 24.22
C MET A 427 -14.62 -25.07 25.22
N PHE A 428 -15.10 -25.02 26.46
CA PHE A 428 -14.53 -24.24 27.57
C PHE A 428 -14.03 -25.12 28.72
N LEU A 429 -13.72 -26.40 28.49
CA LEU A 429 -13.31 -27.28 29.59
C LEU A 429 -11.90 -26.91 30.11
N GLY A 430 -11.68 -27.06 31.41
CA GLY A 430 -10.37 -26.90 32.05
C GLY A 430 -10.32 -25.75 33.06
N ASP A 431 -9.11 -25.45 33.53
CA ASP A 431 -8.85 -24.26 34.37
C ASP A 431 -8.95 -23.03 33.47
N ILE A 432 -10.03 -22.26 33.63
CA ILE A 432 -10.36 -21.08 32.83
C ILE A 432 -10.96 -20.02 33.76
N LYS A 433 -10.63 -18.74 33.54
CA LYS A 433 -11.07 -17.61 34.38
C LYS A 433 -11.85 -16.57 33.57
N LEU A 434 -12.67 -17.04 32.64
CA LEU A 434 -13.40 -16.20 31.70
C LEU A 434 -14.44 -15.34 32.41
N GLU A 435 -14.52 -14.08 32.00
CA GLU A 435 -15.62 -13.18 32.31
C GLU A 435 -16.32 -12.77 31.01
N GLY A 436 -17.55 -13.23 30.85
CA GLY A 436 -18.45 -12.79 29.80
C GLY A 436 -19.12 -11.48 30.18
N TYR A 437 -19.30 -10.60 29.19
CA TYR A 437 -19.83 -9.26 29.43
C TYR A 437 -20.54 -8.70 28.20
N LYS A 438 -21.62 -7.95 28.43
CA LYS A 438 -22.37 -7.27 27.38
C LYS A 438 -22.97 -5.99 27.88
N THR A 439 -22.97 -4.95 27.05
CA THR A 439 -23.69 -3.70 27.29
C THR A 439 -24.75 -3.44 26.24
N TRP A 440 -25.77 -2.67 26.59
CA TRP A 440 -26.77 -2.17 25.65
C TRP A 440 -27.36 -0.85 26.14
N LYS A 441 -27.88 -0.04 25.19
CA LYS A 441 -28.61 1.18 25.52
C LYS A 441 -30.07 0.88 25.84
N LEU A 442 -30.54 1.39 26.96
CA LEU A 442 -31.94 1.32 27.37
C LEU A 442 -32.73 2.47 26.73
N SER A 443 -34.06 2.32 26.64
CA SER A 443 -34.96 3.27 25.97
C SER A 443 -34.90 4.70 26.53
N TYR A 444 -34.49 4.85 27.79
CA TYR A 444 -34.36 6.11 28.50
C TYR A 444 -32.90 6.62 28.59
N GLY A 445 -32.00 6.08 27.75
CA GLY A 445 -30.62 6.58 27.58
C GLY A 445 -29.58 6.05 28.57
N LYS A 446 -29.96 5.29 29.60
CA LYS A 446 -29.00 4.57 30.47
C LYS A 446 -28.39 3.36 29.76
N ILE A 447 -27.27 2.88 30.26
CA ILE A 447 -26.58 1.68 29.78
C ILE A 447 -26.95 0.53 30.73
N GLY A 448 -27.43 -0.58 30.16
CA GLY A 448 -27.61 -1.84 30.87
C GLY A 448 -26.42 -2.76 30.60
N CYS A 449 -26.06 -3.59 31.59
CA CYS A 449 -24.94 -4.52 31.47
C CYS A 449 -25.23 -5.89 32.08
N THR A 450 -24.50 -6.91 31.63
CA THR A 450 -24.39 -8.24 32.26
C THR A 450 -22.94 -8.54 32.57
N SER A 451 -22.65 -9.25 33.66
CA SER A 451 -21.37 -9.92 33.90
C SER A 451 -21.64 -11.39 34.25
N THR A 452 -20.91 -12.29 33.62
CA THR A 452 -21.00 -13.74 33.83
C THR A 452 -19.60 -14.28 34.06
N LEU A 453 -19.32 -14.79 35.26
CA LEU A 453 -18.08 -15.50 35.54
C LEU A 453 -18.20 -16.96 35.08
N TYR A 454 -17.10 -17.50 34.56
CA TYR A 454 -17.03 -18.90 34.19
C TYR A 454 -17.17 -19.81 35.42
N GLU A 455 -18.08 -20.77 35.30
CA GLU A 455 -18.16 -21.92 36.20
C GLU A 455 -18.43 -23.16 35.36
N GLU A 456 -17.62 -24.21 35.53
CA GLU A 456 -17.77 -25.46 34.78
C GLU A 456 -19.18 -26.08 34.95
N SER A 457 -19.78 -25.92 36.12
CA SER A 457 -21.13 -26.43 36.46
C SER A 457 -22.24 -25.84 35.58
N TYR A 458 -22.04 -24.64 35.04
CA TYR A 458 -22.97 -23.97 34.14
C TYR A 458 -22.93 -24.55 32.72
N GLY A 459 -21.93 -25.37 32.41
CA GLY A 459 -21.73 -26.00 31.12
C GLY A 459 -20.51 -25.44 30.41
N VAL A 460 -19.90 -26.29 29.60
CA VAL A 460 -18.62 -26.02 28.91
C VAL A 460 -18.73 -26.16 27.39
N ASP A 461 -19.94 -26.16 26.84
CA ASP A 461 -20.21 -26.26 25.40
C ASP A 461 -20.69 -24.93 24.80
N ALA A 462 -21.00 -24.93 23.50
CA ALA A 462 -21.33 -23.71 22.77
C ALA A 462 -22.63 -23.03 23.23
N ARG A 463 -23.47 -23.67 24.05
CA ARG A 463 -24.64 -23.00 24.68
C ARG A 463 -24.22 -21.86 25.60
N ARG A 464 -22.97 -21.87 26.07
CA ARG A 464 -22.36 -20.76 26.84
C ARG A 464 -21.53 -19.82 25.97
N ALA A 465 -21.34 -20.10 24.68
CA ALA A 465 -20.63 -19.23 23.75
C ALA A 465 -21.55 -18.14 23.16
N VAL A 466 -22.11 -17.31 24.04
CA VAL A 466 -23.01 -16.20 23.67
C VAL A 466 -22.61 -14.92 24.40
N THR A 467 -22.84 -13.76 23.79
CA THR A 467 -22.70 -12.47 24.48
C THR A 467 -23.87 -12.23 25.44
N GLY A 468 -23.58 -11.76 26.65
CA GLY A 468 -24.58 -11.48 27.69
C GLY A 468 -24.52 -12.47 28.85
N TRP A 469 -25.30 -13.54 28.76
CA TRP A 469 -25.39 -14.61 29.78
C TRP A 469 -24.45 -15.80 29.52
N GLY A 470 -23.53 -15.65 28.58
CA GLY A 470 -22.49 -16.63 28.25
C GLY A 470 -21.10 -16.07 28.58
N TYR A 471 -20.08 -16.77 28.11
CA TYR A 471 -18.67 -16.49 28.39
C TYR A 471 -18.01 -15.54 27.38
N LEU A 472 -18.78 -14.98 26.43
CA LEU A 472 -18.26 -14.03 25.44
C LEU A 472 -18.41 -12.58 25.91
N HIS A 473 -17.44 -11.75 25.56
CA HIS A 473 -17.36 -10.33 25.90
C HIS A 473 -17.54 -9.46 24.65
N ASP A 474 -18.36 -8.42 24.73
CA ASP A 474 -18.62 -7.52 23.58
C ASP A 474 -17.61 -6.38 23.39
N GLY A 475 -16.48 -6.40 24.12
CA GLY A 475 -15.44 -5.37 24.09
C GLY A 475 -15.73 -4.08 24.86
N SER A 476 -16.90 -3.94 25.49
CA SER A 476 -17.25 -2.74 26.28
C SER A 476 -16.39 -2.59 27.54
N ASP A 477 -16.29 -1.38 28.10
CA ASP A 477 -15.66 -1.17 29.41
C ASP A 477 -16.63 -1.55 30.55
N PRO A 478 -16.28 -2.52 31.42
CA PRO A 478 -17.13 -2.95 32.52
C PRO A 478 -17.51 -1.84 33.52
N ASN A 479 -16.65 -0.83 33.67
CA ASN A 479 -16.85 0.25 34.64
C ASN A 479 -18.00 1.19 34.25
N ILE A 480 -18.42 1.19 32.98
CA ILE A 480 -19.48 2.08 32.47
C ILE A 480 -20.81 1.87 33.23
N CYS A 481 -21.11 0.66 33.68
CA CYS A 481 -22.31 0.40 34.47
C CYS A 481 -22.15 0.71 35.96
N GLU A 482 -20.94 0.67 36.49
CA GLU A 482 -20.65 1.04 37.88
C GLU A 482 -20.74 2.55 38.07
N GLU A 483 -20.22 3.33 37.12
CA GLU A 483 -20.27 4.80 37.14
C GLU A 483 -21.68 5.37 37.02
N GLN A 484 -22.66 4.63 36.46
CA GLN A 484 -24.07 5.04 36.37
C GLN A 484 -24.89 4.77 37.64
N GLN A 485 -24.30 4.11 38.64
CA GLN A 485 -24.92 3.84 39.94
C GLN A 485 -24.53 4.85 41.04
N LEU A 486 -23.54 5.71 40.75
CA LEU A 486 -23.18 6.90 41.52
C LEU A 486 -23.98 8.12 41.02
#